data_AF-A0A2A3M1N3-F1
#
_entry.id   AF-A0A2A3M1N3-F1
#
_cell.length_a   1.000
_cell.length_b   1.000
_cell.length_c   1.000
_cell.angle_alpha   90.00
_cell.angle_beta   90.00
_cell.angle_gamma   90.00
#
_symmetry.space_group_name_H-M   'P 1'
#
loop_
_entity.id
_entity.type
_entity.pdbx_description
1 polymer ?
#
loop_
_entity_poly.entity_id
_entity_poly.type
_entity_poly.pdbx_seq_one_letter_code
_entity_poly.pdbx_strand_id
1 'polypeptide(L)'
;MNTQEQLRHYEATMISAPRRVLAGHVDWKKDITRDAGVYVIWKGQSPVYVGESSALRARMSDLTNFKNHSFAKKTCALFGLCASDKKGLISTYSSNYELSFCAIPFGRKEVEEYLILRWRSTLSNKETARQLAGPQYSWVEPAPPFETETGITADIQELLGSHSKGLDVEFAEAL
;
A
#
# COMPACT_ATOMS: atom_id res chain seq x y z
N MET A 1 14.94 8.98 25.08
CA MET A 1 14.75 9.00 23.62
C MET A 1 13.82 10.15 23.28
N ASN A 2 14.32 11.17 22.56
CA ASN A 2 13.49 12.28 22.10
C ASN A 2 12.54 11.82 20.98
N THR A 3 11.58 12.66 20.59
CA THR A 3 10.57 12.30 19.57
C THR A 3 11.19 11.89 18.23
N GLN A 4 12.24 12.56 17.76
CA GLN A 4 12.88 12.22 16.49
C GLN A 4 13.56 10.84 16.54
N GLU A 5 14.26 10.55 17.63
CA GLU A 5 14.89 9.26 17.86
C GLU A 5 13.82 8.15 17.97
N GLN A 6 12.68 8.42 18.61
CA GLN A 6 11.56 7.48 18.68
C GLN A 6 10.99 7.18 17.30
N LEU A 7 10.79 8.20 16.47
CA LEU A 7 10.29 8.04 15.11
C LEU A 7 11.26 7.23 14.24
N ARG A 8 12.56 7.51 14.31
CA ARG A 8 13.60 6.72 13.62
C ARG A 8 13.67 5.28 14.12
N HIS A 9 13.47 5.06 15.42
CA HIS A 9 13.40 3.71 15.99
C HIS A 9 12.23 2.92 15.40
N TYR A 10 11.04 3.54 15.27
CA TYR A 10 9.91 2.90 14.62
C TYR A 10 10.11 2.69 13.11
N GLU A 11 10.77 3.61 12.40
CA GLU A 11 11.17 3.40 10.99
C GLU A 11 12.02 2.14 10.85
N ALA A 12 13.11 2.04 11.63
CA ALA A 12 14.01 0.88 11.60
C ALA A 12 13.28 -0.41 12.00
N THR A 13 12.39 -0.33 12.99
CA THR A 13 11.54 -1.47 13.40
C THR A 13 10.62 -1.90 12.27
N MET A 14 9.98 -0.98 11.55
CA MET A 14 9.08 -1.31 10.44
C MET A 14 9.82 -1.90 9.23
N ILE A 15 11.03 -1.41 8.95
CA ILE A 15 11.89 -1.95 7.87
C ILE A 15 12.33 -3.38 8.17
N SER A 16 12.73 -3.65 9.42
CA SER A 16 13.22 -4.96 9.87
C SER A 16 12.11 -5.92 10.30
N ALA A 17 10.87 -5.44 10.44
CA ALA A 17 9.75 -6.25 10.87
C ALA A 17 9.51 -7.41 9.89
N PRO A 18 9.20 -8.62 10.39
CA PRO A 18 8.83 -9.74 9.54
C PRO A 18 7.69 -9.38 8.60
N ARG A 19 7.89 -9.68 7.31
CA ARG A 19 6.87 -9.51 6.28
C ARG A 19 6.12 -10.81 6.06
N ARG A 20 4.84 -10.69 5.74
CA ARG A 20 3.97 -11.81 5.38
C ARG A 20 3.18 -11.46 4.14
N VAL A 21 2.86 -12.46 3.33
CA VAL A 21 1.99 -12.29 2.16
C VAL A 21 0.63 -11.72 2.58
N LEU A 22 0.24 -10.60 1.97
CA LEU A 22 -1.02 -9.93 2.27
C LEU A 22 -2.19 -10.79 1.77
N ALA A 23 -3.13 -11.12 2.65
CA ALA A 23 -4.27 -11.99 2.31
C ALA A 23 -3.90 -13.37 1.72
N GLY A 24 -2.70 -13.89 2.04
CA GLY A 24 -2.16 -15.10 1.40
C GLY A 24 -2.89 -16.42 1.70
N HIS A 25 -3.72 -16.48 2.74
CA HIS A 25 -4.54 -17.67 3.08
C HIS A 25 -5.74 -17.27 3.95
N VAL A 26 -6.70 -18.17 4.18
CA VAL A 26 -7.95 -17.85 4.91
C VAL A 26 -7.74 -17.25 6.31
N ASP A 27 -6.67 -17.69 6.98
CA ASP A 27 -6.32 -17.32 8.35
C ASP A 27 -5.22 -16.26 8.46
N TRP A 28 -4.87 -15.59 7.36
CA TRP A 28 -3.66 -14.74 7.24
C TRP A 28 -3.46 -13.66 8.32
N LYS A 29 -4.54 -13.30 9.03
CA LYS A 29 -4.56 -12.28 10.09
C LYS A 29 -4.69 -12.84 11.51
N LYS A 30 -4.78 -14.17 11.71
CA LYS A 30 -5.13 -14.78 13.01
C LYS A 30 -4.14 -14.46 14.12
N ASP A 31 -2.88 -14.38 13.77
CA ASP A 31 -1.71 -14.15 14.64
C ASP A 31 -1.30 -12.66 14.70
N ILE A 32 -1.91 -11.79 13.89
CA ILE A 32 -1.71 -10.34 13.98
C ILE A 32 -2.30 -9.84 15.30
N THR A 33 -1.58 -9.01 16.07
CA THR A 33 -2.08 -8.54 17.37
C THR A 33 -3.42 -7.80 17.28
N ARG A 34 -4.20 -7.82 18.37
CA ARG A 34 -5.41 -7.00 18.54
C ARG A 34 -5.10 -5.57 18.97
N ASP A 35 -3.85 -5.28 19.33
CA ASP A 35 -3.43 -3.98 19.82
C ASP A 35 -3.48 -2.90 18.74
N ALA A 36 -3.40 -1.65 19.19
CA ALA A 36 -3.18 -0.50 18.33
C ALA A 36 -1.77 -0.56 17.72
N GLY A 37 -1.60 0.03 16.55
CA GLY A 37 -0.30 0.06 15.90
C GLY A 37 -0.30 0.67 14.51
N VAL A 38 0.84 0.50 13.84
CA VAL A 38 1.08 0.92 12.46
C VAL A 38 1.39 -0.30 11.62
N TYR A 39 0.93 -0.30 10.38
CA TYR A 39 1.23 -1.33 9.40
C TYR A 39 1.70 -0.71 8.09
N VAL A 40 2.51 -1.48 7.36
CA VAL A 40 3.05 -1.09 6.06
C VAL A 40 2.77 -2.20 5.08
N ILE A 41 2.28 -1.82 3.91
CA ILE A 41 2.12 -2.72 2.78
C ILE A 41 3.30 -2.48 1.84
N TRP A 42 3.93 -3.57 1.44
CA TRP A 42 5.16 -3.60 0.64
C TRP A 42 4.88 -4.22 -0.73
N LYS A 43 5.62 -3.76 -1.74
CA LYS A 43 5.76 -4.43 -3.03
C LYS A 43 7.25 -4.68 -3.27
N GLY A 44 7.70 -5.92 -3.09
CA GLY A 44 9.12 -6.23 -2.97
C GLY A 44 9.74 -5.49 -1.78
N GLN A 45 10.83 -4.75 -2.01
CA GLN A 45 11.48 -3.95 -0.97
C GLN A 45 10.88 -2.56 -0.76
N SER A 46 9.96 -2.12 -1.61
CA SER A 46 9.41 -0.76 -1.57
C SER A 46 8.11 -0.71 -0.77
N PRO A 47 7.97 0.19 0.22
CA PRO A 47 6.70 0.43 0.88
C PRO A 47 5.76 1.17 -0.07
N VAL A 48 4.50 0.73 -0.16
CA VAL A 48 3.50 1.33 -1.07
C VAL A 48 2.31 1.92 -0.33
N TYR A 49 2.16 1.60 0.96
CA TYR A 49 1.13 2.16 1.81
C TYR A 49 1.50 2.06 3.28
N VAL A 50 1.18 3.09 4.06
CA VAL A 50 1.26 3.11 5.52
C VAL A 50 -0.12 3.39 6.08
N GLY A 51 -0.50 2.69 7.14
CA GLY A 51 -1.71 2.99 7.88
C GLY A 51 -1.55 2.78 9.38
N GLU A 52 -2.29 3.53 10.17
CA GLU A 52 -2.48 3.28 11.61
C GLU A 52 -3.84 2.66 11.92
N SER A 53 -3.94 2.03 13.09
CA SER A 53 -5.22 1.62 13.67
C SER A 53 -5.15 1.49 15.18
N SER A 54 -6.29 1.68 15.85
CA SER A 54 -6.47 1.29 17.26
C SER A 54 -6.61 -0.22 17.47
N ALA A 55 -6.81 -1.02 16.41
CA ALA A 55 -6.89 -2.47 16.48
C ALA A 55 -6.41 -3.11 15.17
N LEU A 56 -5.14 -3.52 15.12
CA LEU A 56 -4.48 -4.02 13.91
C LEU A 56 -5.26 -5.17 13.26
N ARG A 57 -5.59 -6.24 14.01
CA ARG A 57 -6.35 -7.38 13.48
C ARG A 57 -7.70 -6.99 12.88
N ALA A 58 -8.41 -6.06 13.50
CA ALA A 58 -9.69 -5.57 12.97
C ALA A 58 -9.45 -4.86 11.63
N ARG A 59 -8.46 -3.96 11.56
CA ARG A 59 -8.09 -3.24 10.33
C ARG A 59 -7.66 -4.16 9.19
N MET A 60 -7.00 -5.29 9.47
CA MET A 60 -6.66 -6.28 8.45
C MET A 60 -7.91 -6.89 7.79
N SER A 61 -9.04 -6.95 8.50
CA SER A 61 -10.32 -7.34 7.91
C SER A 61 -10.80 -6.33 6.88
N ASP A 62 -10.67 -5.04 7.20
CA ASP A 62 -11.07 -3.94 6.32
C ASP A 62 -10.22 -3.85 5.05
N LEU A 63 -8.93 -4.22 5.12
CA LEU A 63 -8.06 -4.24 3.93
C LEU A 63 -8.65 -5.08 2.80
N THR A 64 -9.30 -6.20 3.12
CA THR A 64 -9.96 -7.07 2.13
C THR A 64 -11.39 -6.64 1.77
N ASN A 65 -11.79 -5.43 2.15
CA ASN A 65 -13.11 -4.87 1.88
C ASN A 65 -12.96 -3.50 1.20
N PHE A 66 -13.27 -3.47 -0.10
CA PHE A 66 -13.21 -2.27 -0.94
C PHE A 66 -13.86 -1.03 -0.32
N LYS A 67 -15.03 -1.18 0.31
CA LYS A 67 -15.80 -0.03 0.81
C LYS A 67 -15.10 0.68 1.96
N ASN A 68 -14.38 -0.09 2.78
CA ASN A 68 -13.87 0.34 4.08
C ASN A 68 -12.44 0.86 4.03
N HIS A 69 -11.68 0.58 2.96
CA HIS A 69 -10.25 0.87 2.94
C HIS A 69 -9.76 1.60 1.69
N SER A 70 -9.03 2.70 1.89
CA SER A 70 -8.49 3.51 0.79
C SER A 70 -7.48 2.76 -0.06
N PHE A 71 -6.64 1.92 0.55
CA PHE A 71 -5.72 1.05 -0.20
C PHE A 71 -6.48 0.06 -1.09
N ALA A 72 -7.54 -0.58 -0.59
CA ALA A 72 -8.36 -1.49 -1.40
C ALA A 72 -8.99 -0.80 -2.61
N LYS A 73 -9.50 0.42 -2.43
CA LYS A 73 -10.03 1.22 -3.55
C LYS A 73 -8.96 1.50 -4.61
N LYS A 74 -7.75 1.88 -4.19
CA LYS A 74 -6.63 2.15 -5.08
C LYS A 74 -6.16 0.89 -5.80
N THR A 75 -6.07 -0.25 -5.12
CA THR A 75 -5.71 -1.53 -5.75
C THR A 75 -6.75 -1.93 -6.78
N CYS A 76 -8.04 -1.86 -6.46
CA CYS A 76 -9.08 -2.16 -7.44
C CYS A 76 -9.00 -1.25 -8.66
N ALA A 77 -8.79 0.05 -8.48
CA ALA A 77 -8.60 0.98 -9.60
C ALA A 77 -7.36 0.65 -10.44
N LEU A 78 -6.23 0.33 -9.80
CA LEU A 78 -4.95 0.02 -10.47
C LEU A 78 -5.02 -1.27 -11.30
N PHE A 79 -5.77 -2.27 -10.84
CA PHE A 79 -5.86 -3.57 -11.48
C PHE A 79 -7.20 -3.79 -12.23
N GLY A 80 -8.02 -2.74 -12.40
CA GLY A 80 -9.29 -2.84 -13.12
C GLY A 80 -10.34 -3.74 -12.45
N LEU A 81 -10.29 -3.91 -11.13
CA LEU A 81 -11.22 -4.76 -10.39
C LEU A 81 -12.50 -4.01 -10.00
N CYS A 82 -13.65 -4.68 -10.13
CA CYS A 82 -14.90 -4.14 -9.62
C CYS A 82 -14.94 -4.15 -8.08
N ALA A 83 -15.68 -3.22 -7.48
CA ALA A 83 -15.86 -3.12 -6.03
C ALA A 83 -16.45 -4.38 -5.36
N SER A 84 -17.18 -5.19 -6.13
CA SER A 84 -17.75 -6.47 -5.71
C SER A 84 -16.78 -7.64 -5.85
N ASP A 85 -15.65 -7.48 -6.57
CA ASP A 85 -14.70 -8.56 -6.84
C ASP A 85 -13.71 -8.75 -5.69
N LYS A 86 -14.23 -9.29 -4.58
CA LYS A 86 -13.43 -9.61 -3.41
C LYS A 86 -12.37 -10.69 -3.71
N LYS A 87 -12.68 -11.64 -4.59
CA LYS A 87 -11.76 -12.74 -4.93
C LYS A 87 -10.58 -12.22 -5.73
N GLY A 88 -10.82 -11.38 -6.72
CA GLY A 88 -9.78 -10.67 -7.46
C GLY A 88 -8.92 -9.81 -6.54
N LEU A 89 -9.52 -9.04 -5.62
CA LEU A 89 -8.76 -8.23 -4.67
C LEU A 89 -7.83 -9.08 -3.79
N ILE A 90 -8.33 -10.19 -3.24
CA ILE A 90 -7.53 -11.11 -2.43
C ILE A 90 -6.40 -11.72 -3.27
N SER A 91 -6.68 -12.18 -4.50
CA SER A 91 -5.67 -12.73 -5.39
C SER A 91 -4.59 -11.71 -5.74
N THR A 92 -4.97 -10.46 -6.02
CA THR A 92 -4.02 -9.38 -6.29
C THR A 92 -3.16 -9.09 -5.07
N TYR A 93 -3.75 -9.09 -3.87
CA TYR A 93 -3.01 -8.97 -2.62
C TYR A 93 -1.99 -10.07 -2.43
N SER A 94 -2.40 -11.33 -2.53
CA SER A 94 -1.53 -12.47 -2.28
C SER A 94 -0.37 -12.59 -3.26
N SER A 95 -0.52 -12.08 -4.48
CA SER A 95 0.52 -12.20 -5.52
C SER A 95 1.46 -11.00 -5.60
N ASN A 96 1.07 -9.84 -5.08
CA ASN A 96 1.82 -8.59 -5.33
C ASN A 96 2.30 -7.89 -4.07
N TYR A 97 1.75 -8.22 -2.90
CA TYR A 97 1.94 -7.40 -1.72
C TYR A 97 2.27 -8.22 -0.48
N GLU A 98 3.14 -7.65 0.34
CA GLU A 98 3.44 -8.13 1.68
C GLU A 98 3.01 -7.10 2.72
N LEU A 99 2.87 -7.53 3.96
CA LEU A 99 2.49 -6.72 5.10
C LEU A 99 3.50 -6.89 6.23
N SER A 100 3.92 -5.78 6.83
CA SER A 100 4.53 -5.77 8.17
C SER A 100 3.71 -4.87 9.10
N PHE A 101 3.85 -5.06 10.41
CA PHE A 101 3.18 -4.24 11.42
C PHE A 101 4.02 -4.14 12.69
N CYS A 102 3.78 -3.07 13.46
CA CYS A 102 4.34 -2.86 14.79
C CYS A 102 3.21 -2.42 15.73
N ALA A 103 3.15 -3.05 16.91
CA ALA A 103 2.21 -2.65 17.96
C ALA A 103 2.70 -1.36 18.61
N ILE A 104 1.86 -0.33 18.57
CA ILE A 104 2.16 1.02 19.06
C ILE A 104 0.92 1.53 19.79
N PRO A 105 0.83 1.34 21.12
CA PRO A 105 -0.37 1.68 21.88
C PRO A 105 -0.66 3.19 21.91
N PHE A 106 0.39 4.00 21.84
CA PHE A 106 0.32 5.47 21.82
C PHE A 106 1.35 6.05 20.86
N GLY A 107 1.05 7.18 20.21
CA GLY A 107 1.97 7.81 19.25
C GLY A 107 1.87 7.25 17.82
N ARG A 108 0.95 6.33 17.54
CA ARG A 108 0.83 5.67 16.23
C ARG A 108 0.50 6.64 15.08
N LYS A 109 -0.17 7.75 15.39
CA LYS A 109 -0.53 8.75 14.38
C LYS A 109 0.69 9.54 13.95
N GLU A 110 1.51 9.93 14.91
CA GLU A 110 2.78 10.61 14.72
C GLU A 110 3.75 9.72 13.94
N VAL A 111 3.76 8.42 14.23
CA VAL A 111 4.55 7.44 13.45
C VAL A 111 4.04 7.32 12.02
N GLU A 112 2.72 7.16 11.80
CA GLU A 112 2.14 7.12 10.44
C GLU A 112 2.50 8.38 9.64
N GLU A 113 2.29 9.56 10.21
CA GLU A 113 2.56 10.82 9.53
C GLU A 113 4.03 10.99 9.18
N TYR A 114 4.92 10.65 10.11
CA TYR A 114 6.36 10.63 9.88
C TYR A 114 6.73 9.69 8.74
N LEU A 115 6.24 8.44 8.75
CA LEU A 115 6.53 7.47 7.69
C LEU A 115 5.96 7.88 6.34
N ILE A 116 4.79 8.52 6.31
CA ILE A 116 4.22 9.10 5.09
C ILE A 116 5.18 10.13 4.51
N LEU A 117 5.64 11.08 5.32
CA LEU A 117 6.59 12.11 4.87
C LEU A 117 7.94 11.51 4.46
N ARG A 118 8.44 10.56 5.25
CA ARG A 118 9.74 9.93 5.06
C ARG A 118 9.77 9.05 3.82
N TRP A 119 8.71 8.30 3.51
CA TRP A 119 8.69 7.37 2.37
C TRP A 119 7.83 7.85 1.19
N ARG A 120 7.44 9.13 1.16
CA ARG A 120 6.52 9.76 0.19
C ARG A 120 6.81 9.49 -1.29
N SER A 121 8.06 9.18 -1.66
CA SER A 121 8.44 8.86 -3.04
C SER A 121 7.83 7.55 -3.58
N THR A 122 7.42 6.65 -2.69
CA THR A 122 6.92 5.29 -3.05
C THR A 122 5.49 5.03 -2.59
N LEU A 123 5.00 5.80 -1.63
CA LEU A 123 3.70 5.59 -1.02
C LEU A 123 2.57 6.08 -1.92
N SER A 124 1.49 5.32 -1.92
CA SER A 124 0.21 5.78 -2.46
C SER A 124 -0.51 6.74 -1.49
N ASN A 125 -0.15 6.74 -0.20
CA ASN A 125 -0.57 7.79 0.75
C ASN A 125 -0.14 9.15 0.21
N LYS A 126 -1.04 10.12 0.23
CA LYS A 126 -0.68 11.50 -0.07
C LYS A 126 -0.32 12.20 1.22
N GLU A 127 0.82 12.85 1.25
CA GLU A 127 1.09 13.87 2.25
C GLU A 127 0.04 14.98 2.15
N THR A 128 -0.31 15.53 3.31
CA THR A 128 -1.27 16.62 3.42
C THR A 128 -0.52 17.94 3.54
N ALA A 129 -1.14 19.02 3.05
CA ALA A 129 -0.58 20.37 3.19
C ALA A 129 -0.28 20.73 4.68
N ARG A 130 -1.07 20.18 5.61
CA ARG A 130 -0.87 20.40 7.05
C ARG A 130 0.39 19.71 7.58
N GLN A 131 0.69 18.50 7.12
CA GLN A 131 1.92 17.79 7.49
C GLN A 131 3.16 18.54 7.02
N LEU A 132 3.10 19.15 5.82
CA LEU A 132 4.20 19.92 5.26
C LEU A 132 4.38 21.31 5.90
N ALA A 133 3.30 21.93 6.37
CA ALA A 133 3.34 23.27 6.95
C ALA A 133 3.75 23.31 8.44
N GLY A 134 3.62 22.20 9.16
CA GLY A 134 3.89 22.14 10.61
C GLY A 134 5.38 22.10 10.94
N PRO A 135 5.85 22.76 12.02
CA PRO A 135 7.25 22.72 12.43
C PRO A 135 7.68 21.36 13.00
N GLN A 136 6.73 20.50 13.35
CA GLN A 136 6.98 19.19 13.96
C GLN A 136 7.82 18.25 13.08
N TYR A 137 7.65 18.31 11.77
CA TYR A 137 8.31 17.44 10.79
C TYR A 137 9.22 18.19 9.81
N SER A 138 9.57 19.45 10.10
CA SER A 138 10.44 20.26 9.23
C SER A 138 11.84 19.68 9.02
N TRP A 139 12.26 18.76 9.89
CA TRP A 139 13.53 18.04 9.83
C TRP A 139 13.47 16.74 9.01
N VAL A 140 12.28 16.34 8.54
CA VAL A 140 12.05 15.04 7.88
C VAL A 140 12.35 15.12 6.39
N GLU A 141 13.53 14.63 6.03
CA GLU A 141 13.91 14.43 4.64
C GLU A 141 13.29 13.15 4.06
N PRO A 142 12.93 13.13 2.76
CA PRO A 142 12.50 11.91 2.09
C PRO A 142 13.63 10.85 2.08
N ALA A 143 13.25 9.59 2.20
CA ALA A 143 14.15 8.46 2.15
C ALA A 143 14.78 8.33 0.78
N PRO A 144 16.03 7.81 0.72
CA PRO A 144 16.56 7.35 -0.56
C PRO A 144 15.58 6.33 -1.17
N PRO A 145 15.54 6.22 -2.50
CA PRO A 145 14.70 5.23 -3.16
C PRO A 145 14.96 3.83 -2.59
N PHE A 146 13.88 3.12 -2.26
CA PHE A 146 13.98 1.69 -1.98
C PHE A 146 14.36 0.98 -3.28
N GLU A 147 15.34 0.09 -3.23
CA GLU A 147 15.75 -0.69 -4.40
C GLU A 147 14.54 -1.45 -4.93
N THR A 148 14.07 -1.08 -6.12
CA THR A 148 13.11 -1.90 -6.84
C THR A 148 13.88 -3.04 -7.49
N GLU A 149 13.57 -4.29 -7.13
CA GLU A 149 13.92 -5.39 -8.00
C GLU A 149 13.28 -5.11 -9.37
N THR A 150 14.12 -4.76 -10.34
CA THR A 150 13.76 -4.69 -11.75
C THR A 150 13.56 -6.12 -12.25
N GLY A 151 12.40 -6.67 -11.96
CA GLY A 151 11.91 -7.93 -12.50
C GLY A 151 10.42 -7.96 -12.30
N ILE A 152 9.65 -8.17 -13.38
CA ILE A 152 8.17 -8.16 -13.51
C ILE A 152 7.58 -6.92 -14.25
N THR A 153 8.31 -5.83 -14.49
CA THR A 153 7.77 -4.71 -15.31
C THR A 153 7.91 -4.88 -16.83
N ALA A 154 8.55 -5.94 -17.33
CA ALA A 154 8.57 -6.23 -18.76
C ALA A 154 7.22 -6.76 -19.29
N ASP A 155 6.40 -7.41 -18.46
CA ASP A 155 5.24 -8.17 -18.95
C ASP A 155 3.92 -7.37 -18.93
N ILE A 156 3.88 -6.19 -18.31
CA ILE A 156 2.65 -5.38 -18.23
C ILE A 156 2.48 -4.49 -19.47
N GLN A 157 3.57 -4.12 -20.15
CA GLN A 157 3.47 -3.34 -21.40
C GLN A 157 3.06 -4.18 -22.61
N GLU A 158 3.22 -5.51 -22.57
CA GLU A 158 2.85 -6.38 -23.68
C GLU A 158 1.34 -6.70 -23.72
N LEU A 159 0.66 -6.69 -22.55
CA LEU A 159 -0.78 -6.97 -22.44
C LEU A 159 -1.69 -5.80 -22.83
N LEU A 160 -1.15 -4.57 -22.93
CA LEU A 160 -1.89 -3.38 -23.38
C LEU A 160 -1.69 -3.08 -24.88
N GLY A 161 -0.81 -3.80 -25.58
CA GLY A 161 -0.43 -3.54 -26.97
C GLY A 161 -1.18 -4.36 -28.04
N SER A 162 -2.00 -5.35 -27.68
CA SER A 162 -2.55 -6.32 -28.64
C SER A 162 -4.05 -6.21 -28.97
N HIS A 163 -4.71 -5.10 -28.62
CA HIS A 163 -6.13 -4.89 -28.96
C HIS A 163 -6.43 -3.61 -29.77
N SER A 164 -5.57 -3.27 -30.73
CA SER A 164 -5.96 -2.34 -31.81
C SER A 164 -5.46 -2.80 -33.18
N LYS A 165 -6.12 -3.79 -33.77
CA LYS A 165 -6.10 -3.98 -35.22
C LYS A 165 -7.46 -4.43 -35.73
N GLY A 166 -8.04 -3.54 -36.54
CA GLY A 166 -8.81 -3.91 -37.74
C GLY A 166 -10.31 -4.08 -37.56
N LEU A 167 -11.06 -3.03 -37.89
CA LEU A 167 -12.35 -3.14 -38.59
C LEU A 167 -12.65 -1.79 -39.25
N ASP A 168 -11.95 -1.53 -40.35
CA ASP A 168 -12.45 -0.67 -41.43
C ASP A 168 -13.26 -1.57 -42.37
N VAL A 169 -14.56 -1.32 -42.51
CA VAL A 169 -15.34 -1.73 -43.69
C VAL A 169 -16.35 -0.63 -44.00
N GLU A 170 -16.11 0.05 -45.13
CA GLU A 170 -17.03 0.92 -45.84
C GLU A 170 -18.33 0.18 -46.19
N PHE A 171 -19.47 0.87 -46.15
CA PHE A 171 -20.62 0.50 -46.96
C PHE A 171 -21.19 1.75 -47.64
N ALA A 172 -20.99 1.81 -48.95
CA ALA A 172 -21.73 2.65 -49.88
C ALA A 172 -22.93 1.87 -50.45
N GLU A 173 -23.94 2.64 -50.88
CA GLU A 173 -25.29 2.26 -51.30
C GLU A 173 -25.39 1.34 -52.54
N ALA A 174 -26.45 0.52 -52.62
CA ALA A 174 -27.27 0.29 -53.82
C ALA A 174 -28.43 -0.72 -53.56
N LEU A 175 -29.65 -0.20 -53.41
CA LEU A 175 -30.93 -0.59 -54.05
C LEU A 175 -32.14 -0.01 -53.30
#